data_AF-A0A2E4QGQ0-F1
#
_entry.id   AF-A0A2E4QGQ0-F1
#
_cell.length_a   1.000
_cell.length_b   1.000
_cell.length_c   1.000
_cell.angle_alpha   90.00
_cell.angle_beta   90.00
_cell.angle_gamma   90.00
#
_symmetry.space_group_name_H-M   'P 1'
#
loop_
_entity.id
_entity.type
_entity.pdbx_description
1 polymer ?
#
loop_
_entity_poly.entity_id
_entity_poly.type
_entity_poly.pdbx_seq_one_letter_code
_entity_poly.pdbx_strand_id
1 'polypeptide(L)'
;MKLLLCTISRNNAKRLKSWYNQLDALLDLLLEQHDVEISIYENDSNDGTKQRLKRYEERLSKRCKTTLTTTDLGTDHLVGQEGARVKNIANARNACMEQASDLKEFNKIVFIETDVLYNPKDAMKIIHYEADIVSGYTTNAMGQFYDAWATRKTSEEKWWDHGIPTERMDVWSTFNGICVYTGKAFEEGARFAGINPRTNEIDCDTTVICEVFRAMNYENIIMLPINIRHPPTSIKERLYYFKQRLLRRA
;
A
#
# COMPACT_ATOMS: atom_id res chain seq x y z
N MET A 1 -16.14 8.68 -9.25
CA MET A 1 -15.87 8.78 -7.79
C MET A 1 -14.76 9.79 -7.57
N LYS A 2 -14.60 10.31 -6.35
CA LYS A 2 -13.39 11.02 -5.94
C LYS A 2 -12.46 10.07 -5.20
N LEU A 3 -11.21 9.99 -5.64
CA LEU A 3 -10.21 9.02 -5.18
C LEU A 3 -9.00 9.77 -4.61
N LEU A 4 -8.50 9.31 -3.47
CA LEU A 4 -7.20 9.72 -2.95
C LEU A 4 -6.19 8.57 -3.13
N LEU A 5 -5.14 8.78 -3.91
CA LEU A 5 -4.03 7.84 -4.06
C LEU A 5 -2.89 8.25 -3.12
N CYS A 6 -2.67 7.46 -2.07
CA CYS A 6 -1.64 7.67 -1.07
C CYS A 6 -0.40 6.83 -1.35
N THR A 7 0.77 7.40 -1.13
CA THR A 7 2.05 6.72 -1.22
C THR A 7 2.98 7.23 -0.12
N ILE A 8 3.51 6.32 0.70
CA ILE A 8 4.61 6.61 1.61
C ILE A 8 5.92 6.07 1.04
N SER A 9 7.04 6.75 1.30
CA SER A 9 8.34 6.31 0.80
C SER A 9 9.46 6.71 1.74
N ARG A 10 10.40 5.79 1.96
CA ARG A 10 11.65 6.03 2.68
C ARG A 10 12.77 5.20 2.07
N ASN A 11 13.88 5.83 1.71
CA ASN A 11 15.07 5.18 1.12
C ASN A 11 14.75 4.21 -0.03
N ASN A 12 13.90 4.62 -0.97
CA ASN A 12 13.41 3.77 -2.06
C ASN A 12 13.73 4.28 -3.48
N ALA A 13 14.78 5.08 -3.65
CA ALA A 13 15.13 5.76 -4.90
C ALA A 13 15.24 4.80 -6.10
N LYS A 14 15.67 3.57 -5.86
CA LYS A 14 15.87 2.53 -6.89
C LYS A 14 14.55 2.03 -7.49
N ARG A 15 13.42 2.12 -6.77
CA ARG A 15 12.12 1.61 -7.22
C ARG A 15 11.21 2.69 -7.81
N LEU A 16 11.44 3.95 -7.45
CA LEU A 16 10.55 5.07 -7.83
C LEU A 16 10.32 5.23 -9.33
N LYS A 17 11.26 4.85 -10.20
CA LYS A 17 11.02 4.87 -11.66
C LYS A 17 9.90 3.91 -12.05
N SER A 18 9.89 2.71 -11.48
CA SER A 18 8.85 1.71 -11.76
C SER A 18 7.53 2.14 -11.15
N TRP A 19 7.55 2.61 -9.91
CA TRP A 19 6.36 3.15 -9.24
C TRP A 19 5.72 4.27 -10.08
N TYR A 20 6.50 5.28 -10.49
CA TYR A 20 5.99 6.40 -11.30
C TYR A 20 5.38 5.92 -12.61
N ASN A 21 6.08 5.05 -13.37
CA ASN A 21 5.56 4.56 -14.65
C ASN A 21 4.24 3.77 -14.50
N GLN A 22 4.11 2.98 -13.42
CA GLN A 22 2.88 2.22 -13.16
C GLN A 22 1.74 3.12 -12.71
N LEU A 23 2.04 4.11 -11.86
CA LEU A 23 1.06 5.09 -11.39
C LEU A 23 0.58 5.99 -12.54
N ASP A 24 1.48 6.46 -13.40
CA ASP A 24 1.15 7.27 -14.58
C ASP A 24 0.23 6.52 -15.54
N ALA A 25 0.52 5.24 -15.80
CA ALA A 25 -0.35 4.39 -16.60
C ALA A 25 -1.69 4.06 -15.90
N LEU A 26 -1.72 4.00 -14.57
CA LEU A 26 -2.97 3.86 -13.82
C LEU A 26 -3.82 5.14 -13.89
N LEU A 27 -3.20 6.32 -13.86
CA LEU A 27 -3.90 7.59 -14.01
C LEU A 27 -4.52 7.77 -15.39
N ASP A 28 -3.91 7.22 -16.45
CA ASP A 28 -4.53 7.18 -17.77
C ASP A 28 -5.92 6.51 -17.71
N LEU A 29 -6.04 5.45 -16.91
CA LEU A 29 -7.29 4.70 -16.76
C LEU A 29 -8.26 5.36 -15.77
N LEU A 30 -7.75 5.96 -14.69
CA LEU A 30 -8.60 6.54 -13.64
C LEU A 30 -9.22 7.88 -14.05
N LEU A 31 -8.44 8.76 -14.67
CA LEU A 31 -8.86 10.13 -14.99
C LEU A 31 -9.95 10.18 -16.08
N GLU A 32 -10.21 9.08 -16.79
CA GLU A 32 -11.34 8.96 -17.72
C GLU A 32 -12.70 9.00 -17.00
N GLN A 33 -12.76 8.59 -15.73
CA GLN A 33 -14.02 8.29 -15.03
C GLN A 33 -14.08 8.82 -13.59
N HIS A 34 -12.96 9.28 -13.04
CA HIS A 34 -12.83 9.64 -11.62
C HIS A 34 -12.11 10.97 -11.46
N ASP A 35 -12.48 11.69 -10.40
CA ASP A 35 -11.67 12.78 -9.87
C ASP A 35 -10.59 12.15 -8.97
N VAL A 36 -9.33 12.50 -9.21
CA VAL A 36 -8.19 11.85 -8.55
C VAL A 36 -7.31 12.90 -7.90
N GLU A 37 -6.99 12.70 -6.64
CA GLU A 37 -5.94 13.41 -5.94
C GLU A 37 -4.83 12.43 -5.56
N ILE A 38 -3.59 12.89 -5.61
CA ILE A 38 -2.42 12.08 -5.23
C ILE A 38 -1.74 12.73 -4.04
N SER A 39 -1.43 11.92 -3.04
CA SER A 39 -0.70 12.35 -1.86
C SER A 39 0.54 11.47 -1.65
N ILE A 40 1.69 12.13 -1.59
CA ILE A 40 3.00 11.49 -1.46
C ILE A 40 3.64 12.00 -0.17
N TYR A 41 4.00 11.10 0.71
CA TYR A 41 4.70 11.43 1.95
C TYR A 41 6.05 10.71 2.01
N GLU A 42 7.09 11.48 2.27
CA GLU A 42 8.46 10.99 2.40
C GLU A 42 9.05 11.46 3.72
N ASN A 43 9.77 10.57 4.39
CA ASN A 43 10.55 10.93 5.56
C ASN A 43 11.94 10.30 5.59
N ASP A 44 12.91 11.08 6.07
CA ASP A 44 14.26 10.64 6.46
C ASP A 44 15.07 9.91 5.37
N SER A 45 14.79 10.12 4.08
CA SER A 45 15.58 9.48 3.02
C SER A 45 16.90 10.17 2.74
N ASN A 46 17.95 9.37 2.52
CA ASN A 46 19.30 9.82 2.16
C ASN A 46 19.85 9.18 0.87
N ASP A 47 19.04 8.40 0.15
CA ASP A 47 19.45 7.62 -1.04
C ASP A 47 19.07 8.26 -2.40
N GLY A 48 18.61 9.51 -2.38
CA GLY A 48 18.10 10.20 -3.56
C GLY A 48 16.58 10.12 -3.77
N THR A 49 15.83 9.52 -2.82
CA THR A 49 14.36 9.42 -2.87
C THR A 49 13.70 10.79 -2.99
N LYS A 50 14.09 11.75 -2.15
CA LYS A 50 13.54 13.13 -2.12
C LYS A 50 13.57 13.80 -3.49
N GLN A 51 14.74 13.82 -4.13
CA GLN A 51 14.93 14.48 -5.42
C GLN A 51 14.11 13.81 -6.53
N ARG A 52 13.95 12.47 -6.47
CA ARG A 52 13.17 11.73 -7.45
C ARG A 52 11.67 11.96 -7.26
N LEU A 53 11.17 11.89 -6.03
CA LEU A 53 9.76 12.16 -5.73
C LEU A 53 9.36 13.57 -6.15
N LYS A 54 10.19 14.58 -5.85
CA LYS A 54 9.94 15.96 -6.31
C LYS A 54 9.76 16.03 -7.83
N ARG A 55 10.66 15.41 -8.60
CA ARG A 55 10.53 15.36 -10.06
C ARG A 55 9.27 14.66 -10.54
N TYR A 56 8.84 13.60 -9.84
CA TYR A 56 7.65 12.86 -10.22
C TYR A 56 6.37 13.60 -9.84
N GLU A 57 6.33 14.23 -8.67
CA GLU A 57 5.25 15.14 -8.26
C GLU A 57 5.07 16.25 -9.31
N GLU A 58 6.12 16.96 -9.72
CA GLU A 58 6.03 18.00 -10.76
C GLU A 58 5.41 17.51 -12.08
N ARG A 59 5.52 16.21 -12.38
CA ARG A 59 4.91 15.60 -13.57
C ARG A 59 3.46 15.21 -13.32
N LEU A 60 3.17 14.62 -12.16
CA LEU A 60 1.83 14.18 -11.76
C LEU A 60 0.91 15.39 -11.53
N SER A 61 1.42 16.49 -10.98
CA SER A 61 0.72 17.77 -10.79
C SER A 61 0.22 18.42 -12.08
N LYS A 62 0.75 18.03 -13.24
CA LYS A 62 0.24 18.47 -14.54
C LYS A 62 -1.04 17.74 -14.96
N ARG A 63 -1.36 16.62 -14.31
CA ARG A 63 -2.48 15.74 -14.65
C ARG A 63 -3.62 15.87 -13.67
N CYS A 64 -3.31 15.94 -12.38
CA CYS A 64 -4.29 16.05 -11.30
C CYS A 64 -3.64 16.68 -10.07
N LYS A 65 -4.44 17.06 -9.06
CA LYS A 65 -3.91 17.60 -7.82
C LYS A 65 -2.98 16.58 -7.17
N THR A 66 -1.73 16.98 -6.96
CA THR A 66 -0.72 16.13 -6.32
C THR A 66 -0.02 16.93 -5.23
N THR A 67 0.09 16.33 -4.04
CA THR A 67 0.80 16.91 -2.90
C THR A 67 1.99 16.02 -2.55
N LEU A 68 3.17 16.62 -2.38
CA LEU A 68 4.36 15.97 -1.84
C LEU A 68 4.82 16.68 -0.58
N THR A 69 4.94 15.93 0.51
CA THR A 69 5.65 16.35 1.71
C THR A 69 6.90 15.51 1.90
N THR A 70 8.01 16.17 2.20
CA THR A 70 9.30 15.58 2.57
C THR A 70 9.73 16.14 3.91
N THR A 71 10.02 15.28 4.88
CA THR A 71 10.38 15.69 6.25
C THR A 71 11.62 14.97 6.76
N ASP A 72 12.41 15.66 7.57
CA ASP A 72 13.53 15.09 8.34
C ASP A 72 13.12 15.02 9.81
N LEU A 73 12.60 13.86 10.22
CA LEU A 73 12.15 13.57 11.58
C LEU A 73 13.28 13.06 12.47
N GLY A 74 14.40 12.63 11.88
CA GLY A 74 15.55 12.10 12.61
C GLY A 74 15.27 10.73 13.25
N THR A 75 14.29 9.98 12.72
CA THR A 75 13.96 8.65 13.25
C THR A 75 14.94 7.60 12.76
N ASP A 76 15.23 6.58 13.57
CA ASP A 76 16.01 5.44 13.11
C ASP A 76 15.29 4.68 11.98
N HIS A 77 16.08 4.12 11.06
CA HIS A 77 15.56 3.25 10.02
C HIS A 77 15.45 1.80 10.54
N LEU A 78 14.31 1.50 11.15
CA LEU A 78 14.03 0.21 11.78
C LEU A 78 13.46 -0.81 10.78
N VAL A 79 13.76 -2.10 10.98
CA VAL A 79 13.30 -3.22 10.15
C VAL A 79 12.56 -4.27 11.00
N GLY A 80 11.66 -5.05 10.41
CA GLY A 80 10.97 -6.15 11.12
C GLY A 80 9.74 -5.72 11.93
N GLN A 81 9.51 -6.35 13.08
CA GLN A 81 8.28 -6.22 13.88
C GLN A 81 8.40 -5.25 15.08
N GLU A 82 9.41 -4.38 15.06
CA GLU A 82 9.68 -3.47 16.16
C GLU A 82 8.54 -2.45 16.34
N GLY A 83 8.07 -2.25 17.59
CA GLY A 83 6.93 -1.37 17.87
C GLY A 83 7.13 0.08 17.44
N ALA A 84 8.35 0.61 17.55
CA ALA A 84 8.68 1.94 17.06
C ALA A 84 8.56 2.02 15.53
N ARG A 85 8.95 0.98 14.79
CA ARG A 85 8.81 0.91 13.33
C ARG A 85 7.34 1.00 12.93
N VAL A 86 6.50 0.18 13.54
CA VAL A 86 5.06 0.14 13.23
C VAL A 86 4.42 1.49 13.49
N LYS A 87 4.70 2.12 14.65
CA LYS A 87 4.19 3.46 14.98
C LYS A 87 4.64 4.51 13.96
N ASN A 88 5.91 4.47 13.53
CA ASN A 88 6.43 5.40 12.54
C ASN A 88 5.75 5.24 11.18
N ILE A 89 5.51 4.00 10.73
CA ILE A 89 4.79 3.74 9.48
C ILE A 89 3.33 4.20 9.59
N ALA A 90 2.64 3.88 10.68
CA ALA A 90 1.27 4.33 10.93
C ALA A 90 1.17 5.87 10.87
N ASN A 91 2.09 6.57 11.54
CA ASN A 91 2.15 8.04 11.51
C ASN A 91 2.40 8.57 10.10
N ALA A 92 3.31 7.94 9.33
CA ALA A 92 3.56 8.33 7.94
C ALA A 92 2.32 8.14 7.05
N ARG A 93 1.55 7.07 7.24
CA ARG A 93 0.28 6.86 6.49
C ARG A 93 -0.77 7.90 6.86
N ASN A 94 -0.92 8.21 8.15
CA ASN A 94 -1.83 9.26 8.60
C ASN A 94 -1.43 10.62 8.04
N ALA A 95 -0.15 11.01 8.16
CA ALA A 95 0.37 12.26 7.59
C ALA A 95 0.19 12.33 6.06
N CYS A 96 0.35 11.20 5.37
CA CYS A 96 0.07 11.09 3.94
C CYS A 96 -1.41 11.35 3.62
N MET A 97 -2.36 10.86 4.40
CA MET A 97 -3.77 11.18 4.16
C MET A 97 -4.11 12.63 4.53
N GLU A 98 -3.61 13.10 5.66
CA GLU A 98 -3.99 14.38 6.27
C GLU A 98 -3.50 15.61 5.50
N GLN A 99 -2.52 15.46 4.60
CA GLN A 99 -2.08 16.53 3.68
C GLN A 99 -2.95 16.69 2.42
N ALA A 100 -3.91 15.78 2.18
CA ALA A 100 -4.81 15.86 1.05
C ALA A 100 -5.89 16.96 1.25
N SER A 101 -6.76 17.14 0.26
CA SER A 101 -8.04 17.85 0.44
C SER A 101 -8.89 17.21 1.57
N ASP A 102 -10.01 17.85 1.90
CA ASP A 102 -10.93 17.36 2.94
C ASP A 102 -11.27 15.88 2.72
N LEU A 103 -10.93 15.05 3.72
CA LEU A 103 -11.08 13.59 3.65
C LEU A 103 -12.53 13.17 3.41
N LYS A 104 -13.49 14.00 3.79
CA LYS A 104 -14.93 13.80 3.61
C LYS A 104 -15.36 13.77 2.14
N GLU A 105 -14.53 14.31 1.24
CA GLU A 105 -14.86 14.35 -0.18
C GLU A 105 -14.48 13.06 -0.92
N PHE A 106 -13.62 12.21 -0.35
CA PHE A 106 -13.14 11.01 -1.02
C PHE A 106 -14.07 9.82 -0.82
N ASN A 107 -14.49 9.20 -1.91
CA ASN A 107 -15.24 7.94 -1.84
C ASN A 107 -14.34 6.77 -1.44
N LYS A 108 -13.09 6.75 -1.93
CA LYS A 108 -12.11 5.73 -1.61
C LYS A 108 -10.73 6.35 -1.39
N ILE A 109 -10.00 5.79 -0.43
CA ILE A 109 -8.58 6.08 -0.19
C ILE A 109 -7.78 4.83 -0.57
N VAL A 110 -6.76 4.99 -1.40
CA VAL A 110 -5.98 3.90 -1.99
C VAL A 110 -4.53 4.08 -1.62
N PHE A 111 -3.98 3.16 -0.84
CA PHE A 111 -2.53 3.10 -0.60
C PHE A 111 -1.85 2.26 -1.68
N ILE A 112 -0.81 2.81 -2.29
CA ILE A 112 0.04 2.14 -3.28
C ILE A 112 1.48 2.21 -2.77
N GLU A 113 2.05 1.05 -2.47
CA GLU A 113 3.43 0.93 -2.02
C GLU A 113 4.43 1.26 -3.16
N THR A 114 5.53 1.91 -2.80
CA THR A 114 6.55 2.34 -3.79
C THR A 114 7.44 1.20 -4.26
N ASP A 115 7.49 0.10 -3.53
CA ASP A 115 8.36 -1.03 -3.77
C ASP A 115 7.64 -2.23 -4.39
N VAL A 116 6.43 -2.07 -4.95
CA VAL A 116 5.73 -3.17 -5.64
C VAL A 116 5.62 -3.01 -7.16
N LEU A 117 5.34 -4.12 -7.83
CA LEU A 117 5.06 -4.21 -9.26
C LEU A 117 3.64 -4.73 -9.48
N TYR A 118 2.85 -4.02 -10.27
CA TYR A 118 1.45 -4.35 -10.56
C TYR A 118 1.10 -4.00 -12.02
N ASN A 119 0.04 -4.63 -12.52
CA ASN A 119 -0.57 -4.25 -13.78
C ASN A 119 -1.63 -3.15 -13.52
N PRO A 120 -1.58 -1.99 -14.19
CA PRO A 120 -2.56 -0.92 -13.98
C PRO A 120 -4.02 -1.36 -14.18
N LYS A 121 -4.31 -2.26 -15.14
CA LYS A 121 -5.66 -2.77 -15.37
C LYS A 121 -6.13 -3.69 -14.24
N ASP A 122 -5.22 -4.40 -13.59
CA ASP A 122 -5.56 -5.21 -12.43
C ASP A 122 -5.74 -4.33 -11.18
N ALA A 123 -4.92 -3.28 -11.02
CA ALA A 123 -5.14 -2.29 -9.96
C ALA A 123 -6.51 -1.60 -10.09
N MET A 124 -6.98 -1.30 -11.30
CA MET A 124 -8.35 -0.80 -11.54
C MET A 124 -9.42 -1.74 -10.98
N LYS A 125 -9.27 -3.06 -11.17
CA LYS A 125 -10.21 -4.05 -10.61
C LYS A 125 -10.24 -4.01 -9.09
N ILE A 126 -9.09 -3.82 -8.44
CA ILE A 126 -9.01 -3.67 -6.97
C ILE A 126 -9.71 -2.37 -6.54
N ILE A 127 -9.41 -1.24 -7.19
CA ILE A 127 -9.97 0.08 -6.86
C ILE A 127 -11.49 0.14 -7.05
N HIS A 128 -12.02 -0.52 -8.08
CA HIS A 128 -13.45 -0.55 -8.38
C HIS A 128 -14.22 -1.64 -7.64
N TYR A 129 -13.55 -2.51 -6.91
CA TYR A 129 -14.26 -3.52 -6.13
C TYR A 129 -14.99 -2.86 -4.94
N GLU A 130 -16.22 -3.30 -4.72
CA GLU A 130 -17.09 -2.76 -3.67
C GLU A 130 -16.93 -3.57 -2.38
N ALA A 131 -16.11 -3.04 -1.48
CA ALA A 131 -15.98 -3.49 -0.09
C ALA A 131 -15.42 -2.36 0.79
N ASP A 132 -15.38 -2.58 2.10
CA ASP A 132 -14.84 -1.59 3.04
C ASP A 132 -13.31 -1.52 2.94
N ILE A 133 -12.68 -2.68 2.76
CA ILE A 133 -11.24 -2.80 2.50
C ILE A 133 -11.03 -3.85 1.40
N VAL A 134 -10.25 -3.53 0.38
CA VAL A 134 -9.91 -4.45 -0.72
C VAL A 134 -8.43 -4.40 -1.05
N SER A 135 -7.81 -5.56 -1.24
CA SER A 135 -6.48 -5.65 -1.85
C SER A 135 -6.35 -6.89 -2.73
N GLY A 136 -5.26 -6.99 -3.47
CA GLY A 136 -4.80 -8.26 -4.05
C GLY A 136 -4.03 -9.09 -3.02
N TYR A 137 -3.09 -9.90 -3.50
CA TYR A 137 -2.08 -10.56 -2.66
C TYR A 137 -0.68 -10.26 -3.16
N THR A 138 0.30 -10.17 -2.26
CA THR A 138 1.69 -9.90 -2.66
C THR A 138 2.50 -11.20 -2.74
N THR A 139 3.24 -11.38 -3.83
CA THR A 139 4.28 -12.42 -3.93
C THR A 139 5.69 -11.85 -4.00
N ASN A 140 6.65 -12.55 -3.39
CA ASN A 140 8.07 -12.26 -3.59
C ASN A 140 8.54 -12.67 -5.00
N ALA A 141 9.80 -12.40 -5.31
CA ALA A 141 10.38 -12.74 -6.61
C ALA A 141 10.39 -14.25 -6.93
N MET A 142 10.23 -15.11 -5.92
CA MET A 142 10.14 -16.56 -6.04
C MET A 142 8.69 -17.07 -6.16
N GLY A 143 7.68 -16.19 -6.12
CA GLY A 143 6.26 -16.55 -6.20
C GLY A 143 5.66 -17.01 -4.87
N GLN A 144 6.34 -16.78 -3.75
CA GLN A 144 5.83 -17.09 -2.41
C GLN A 144 5.07 -15.88 -1.85
N PHE A 145 4.05 -16.12 -1.02
CA PHE A 145 3.32 -15.05 -0.34
C PHE A 145 4.29 -14.19 0.50
N TYR A 146 4.21 -12.87 0.37
CA TYR A 146 5.17 -11.93 0.97
C TYR A 146 4.63 -11.23 2.23
N ASP A 147 3.50 -10.53 2.13
CA ASP A 147 2.94 -9.71 3.22
C ASP A 147 2.09 -10.54 4.20
N ALA A 148 2.63 -11.67 4.64
CA ALA A 148 1.92 -12.64 5.47
C ALA A 148 1.52 -12.07 6.84
N TRP A 149 2.28 -11.12 7.40
CA TRP A 149 1.96 -10.51 8.70
C TRP A 149 0.72 -9.60 8.66
N ALA A 150 0.49 -8.92 7.54
CA ALA A 150 -0.67 -8.04 7.35
C ALA A 150 -1.96 -8.80 7.04
N THR A 151 -1.85 -10.06 6.62
CA THR A 151 -2.97 -10.84 6.06
C THR A 151 -3.39 -11.94 7.02
N ARG A 152 -4.70 -12.02 7.31
CA ARG A 152 -5.28 -13.00 8.24
C ARG A 152 -6.61 -13.49 7.70
N LYS A 153 -6.87 -14.79 7.76
CA LYS A 153 -8.18 -15.36 7.41
C LYS A 153 -9.18 -15.18 8.54
N THR A 154 -8.76 -15.33 9.80
CA THR A 154 -9.62 -15.20 10.98
C THR A 154 -8.97 -14.35 12.07
N SER A 155 -9.74 -13.99 13.10
CA SER A 155 -9.30 -13.17 14.26
C SER A 155 -8.19 -13.79 15.11
N GLU A 156 -8.06 -15.11 15.05
CA GLU A 156 -7.15 -15.92 15.86
C GLU A 156 -5.75 -16.03 15.22
N GLU A 157 -5.65 -15.71 13.93
CA GLU A 157 -4.40 -15.82 13.18
C GLU A 157 -3.47 -14.62 13.42
N LYS A 158 -2.16 -14.85 13.42
CA LYS A 158 -1.13 -13.80 13.49
C LYS A 158 -0.46 -13.54 12.15
N TRP A 159 -0.52 -14.51 11.24
CA TRP A 159 0.04 -14.46 9.90
C TRP A 159 -0.75 -15.35 8.94
N TRP A 160 -0.64 -15.08 7.65
CA TRP A 160 -1.17 -15.90 6.59
C TRP A 160 -0.36 -17.18 6.37
N ASP A 161 -1.04 -18.33 6.32
CA ASP A 161 -0.45 -19.64 6.00
C ASP A 161 -1.34 -20.50 5.09
N HIS A 162 -2.17 -19.86 4.25
CA HIS A 162 -3.16 -20.57 3.41
C HIS A 162 -2.74 -20.69 1.94
N GLY A 163 -1.45 -20.51 1.63
CA GLY A 163 -0.92 -20.57 0.28
C GLY A 163 -1.27 -19.35 -0.58
N ILE A 164 -1.25 -19.50 -1.91
CA ILE A 164 -1.59 -18.41 -2.85
C ILE A 164 -3.10 -18.42 -3.12
N PRO A 165 -3.80 -17.30 -2.90
CA PRO A 165 -5.22 -17.19 -3.22
C PRO A 165 -5.49 -17.43 -4.70
N THR A 166 -6.43 -18.32 -5.02
CA THR A 166 -6.86 -18.59 -6.40
C THR A 166 -8.27 -18.07 -6.70
N GLU A 167 -9.00 -17.66 -5.67
CA GLU A 167 -10.33 -17.09 -5.74
C GLU A 167 -10.46 -15.87 -4.81
N ARG A 168 -11.60 -15.18 -4.88
CA ARG A 168 -11.92 -14.08 -3.98
C ARG A 168 -12.14 -14.64 -2.57
N MET A 169 -11.56 -14.00 -1.57
CA MET A 169 -11.63 -14.43 -0.17
C MET A 169 -12.15 -13.31 0.74
N ASP A 170 -13.08 -13.66 1.62
CA ASP A 170 -13.33 -12.90 2.84
C ASP A 170 -12.17 -13.14 3.81
N VAL A 171 -11.62 -12.07 4.35
CA VAL A 171 -10.46 -12.13 5.25
C VAL A 171 -10.69 -11.26 6.47
N TRP A 172 -9.96 -11.55 7.53
CA TRP A 172 -9.98 -10.75 8.75
C TRP A 172 -9.21 -9.45 8.58
N SER A 173 -8.04 -9.51 7.93
CA SER A 173 -7.21 -8.36 7.59
C SER A 173 -6.46 -8.59 6.29
N THR A 174 -6.14 -7.51 5.57
CA THR A 174 -5.30 -7.56 4.37
C THR A 174 -4.64 -6.22 4.07
N PHE A 175 -3.42 -6.26 3.55
CA PHE A 175 -2.73 -5.15 2.92
C PHE A 175 -1.57 -5.68 2.09
N ASN A 176 -1.70 -5.62 0.77
CA ASN A 176 -0.81 -6.33 -0.14
C ASN A 176 -0.42 -5.42 -1.32
N GLY A 177 0.46 -4.45 -1.06
CA GLY A 177 1.02 -3.51 -2.06
C GLY A 177 0.06 -2.44 -2.59
N ILE A 178 -1.16 -2.82 -2.96
CA ILE A 178 -2.28 -1.90 -3.26
C ILE A 178 -3.43 -2.28 -2.33
N CYS A 179 -3.85 -1.35 -1.49
CA CYS A 179 -4.98 -1.52 -0.61
C CYS A 179 -5.94 -0.34 -0.72
N VAL A 180 -7.20 -0.64 -0.91
CA VAL A 180 -8.30 0.29 -1.12
C VAL A 180 -9.16 0.25 0.13
N TYR A 181 -9.56 1.42 0.58
CA TYR A 181 -10.39 1.61 1.75
C TYR A 181 -11.58 2.49 1.41
N THR A 182 -12.75 2.20 1.98
CA THR A 182 -13.89 3.13 1.95
C THR A 182 -13.52 4.44 2.66
N GLY A 183 -13.73 5.58 1.98
CA GLY A 183 -13.37 6.89 2.51
C GLY A 183 -14.19 7.27 3.75
N LYS A 184 -15.43 6.78 3.84
CA LYS A 184 -16.36 7.08 4.92
C LYS A 184 -15.80 6.73 6.31
N ALA A 185 -15.09 5.61 6.44
CA ALA A 185 -14.46 5.22 7.70
C ALA A 185 -13.42 6.25 8.17
N PHE A 186 -12.66 6.85 7.25
CA PHE A 186 -11.66 7.88 7.59
C PHE A 186 -12.32 9.24 7.92
N GLU A 187 -13.43 9.57 7.26
CA GLU A 187 -14.28 10.70 7.64
C GLU A 187 -14.79 10.55 9.08
N GLU A 188 -15.22 9.34 9.46
CA GLU A 188 -15.71 9.02 10.81
C GLU A 188 -14.59 8.87 11.86
N GLY A 189 -13.33 9.01 11.46
CA GLY A 189 -12.19 9.10 12.37
C GLY A 189 -11.26 7.87 12.40
N ALA A 190 -11.44 6.88 11.53
CA ALA A 190 -10.49 5.76 11.41
C ALA A 190 -9.08 6.28 11.12
N ARG A 191 -8.05 5.77 11.79
CA ARG A 191 -6.64 6.13 11.56
C ARG A 191 -5.74 4.93 11.78
N PHE A 192 -4.60 4.91 11.09
CA PHE A 192 -3.59 3.88 11.29
C PHE A 192 -2.98 4.03 12.69
N ALA A 193 -2.70 2.91 13.34
CA ALA A 193 -2.05 2.87 14.64
C ALA A 193 -1.14 1.65 14.74
N GLY A 194 -0.23 1.64 15.72
CA GLY A 194 0.67 0.51 15.95
C GLY A 194 0.26 -0.41 17.10
N ILE A 195 -0.87 -0.13 17.75
CA ILE A 195 -1.42 -0.95 18.85
C ILE A 195 -2.78 -1.46 18.39
N ASN A 196 -2.95 -2.78 18.42
CA ASN A 196 -4.19 -3.42 18.02
C ASN A 196 -5.28 -3.15 19.09
N PRO A 197 -6.43 -2.55 18.73
CA PRO A 197 -7.46 -2.18 19.71
C PRO A 197 -8.13 -3.38 20.36
N ARG A 198 -8.08 -4.56 19.73
CA ARG A 198 -8.70 -5.80 20.25
C ARG A 198 -7.79 -6.51 21.25
N THR A 199 -6.49 -6.60 20.96
CA THR A 199 -5.54 -7.35 21.80
C THR A 199 -4.74 -6.45 22.75
N ASN A 200 -4.72 -5.14 22.51
CA ASN A 200 -3.88 -4.16 23.20
C ASN A 200 -2.37 -4.45 23.07
N GLU A 201 -1.96 -5.15 22.00
CA GLU A 201 -0.57 -5.49 21.70
C GLU A 201 -0.06 -4.69 20.48
N ILE A 202 1.27 -4.61 20.34
CA ILE A 202 1.89 -4.12 19.10
C ILE A 202 1.57 -5.11 17.98
N ASP A 203 1.13 -4.60 16.83
CA ASP A 203 0.80 -5.40 15.66
C ASP A 203 1.09 -4.61 14.38
N CYS A 204 1.03 -5.23 13.20
CA CYS A 204 1.23 -4.54 11.93
C CYS A 204 0.21 -3.40 11.77
N ASP A 205 0.64 -2.19 11.39
CA ASP A 205 -0.23 -1.01 11.27
C ASP A 205 -1.41 -1.25 10.31
N THR A 206 -1.16 -2.05 9.29
CA THR A 206 -2.15 -2.41 8.27
C THR A 206 -3.11 -3.51 8.71
N THR A 207 -2.71 -4.34 9.68
CA THR A 207 -3.65 -5.21 10.41
C THR A 207 -4.47 -4.38 11.39
N VAL A 208 -3.84 -3.46 12.11
CA VAL A 208 -4.50 -2.61 13.11
C VAL A 208 -5.59 -1.76 12.48
N ILE A 209 -5.37 -1.15 11.31
CA ILE A 209 -6.43 -0.39 10.62
C ILE A 209 -7.64 -1.27 10.26
N CYS A 210 -7.43 -2.56 9.95
CA CYS A 210 -8.55 -3.49 9.71
C CYS A 210 -9.35 -3.70 11.00
N GLU A 211 -8.69 -3.85 12.15
CA GLU A 211 -9.36 -3.97 13.46
C GLU A 211 -10.12 -2.67 13.83
N VAL A 212 -9.56 -1.50 13.50
CA VAL A 212 -10.23 -0.20 13.67
C VAL A 212 -11.50 -0.13 12.81
N PHE A 213 -11.42 -0.51 11.53
CA PHE A 213 -12.58 -0.57 10.64
C PHE A 213 -13.66 -1.52 11.19
N ARG A 214 -13.25 -2.71 11.64
CA ARG A 214 -14.17 -3.68 12.27
C ARG A 214 -14.86 -3.12 13.52
N ALA A 215 -14.11 -2.44 14.41
CA ALA A 215 -14.68 -1.79 15.59
C ALA A 215 -15.69 -0.68 15.25
N MET A 216 -15.63 -0.16 14.02
CA MET A 216 -16.56 0.83 13.46
C MET A 216 -17.67 0.21 12.59
N ASN A 217 -17.80 -1.12 12.57
CA ASN A 217 -18.74 -1.91 11.75
C ASN A 217 -18.48 -1.89 10.23
N TYR A 218 -17.23 -1.61 9.82
CA TYR A 218 -16.75 -1.78 8.45
C TYR A 218 -16.02 -3.11 8.32
N GLU A 219 -16.78 -4.19 8.12
CA GLU A 219 -16.30 -5.57 8.23
C GLU A 219 -16.12 -6.30 6.90
N ASN A 220 -16.54 -5.70 5.78
CA ASN A 220 -16.43 -6.30 4.46
C ASN A 220 -15.00 -6.12 3.92
N ILE A 221 -14.11 -7.03 4.30
CA ILE A 221 -12.68 -6.99 4.00
C ILE A 221 -12.33 -8.13 3.05
N ILE A 222 -11.88 -7.76 1.84
CA ILE A 222 -11.74 -8.68 0.70
C ILE A 222 -10.30 -8.76 0.21
N MET A 223 -9.83 -9.98 -0.01
CA MET A 223 -8.63 -10.26 -0.78
C MET A 223 -9.00 -10.88 -2.13
N LEU A 224 -8.60 -10.22 -3.21
CA LEU A 224 -8.82 -10.68 -4.59
C LEU A 224 -7.66 -11.57 -5.06
N PRO A 225 -7.91 -12.52 -5.98
CA PRO A 225 -6.86 -13.36 -6.57
C PRO A 225 -6.08 -12.59 -7.65
N ILE A 226 -5.60 -11.40 -7.29
CA ILE A 226 -4.83 -10.50 -8.13
C ILE A 226 -3.43 -10.38 -7.52
N ASN A 227 -2.43 -10.84 -8.27
CA ASN A 227 -1.04 -10.84 -7.80
C ASN A 227 -0.39 -9.46 -7.95
N ILE A 228 0.15 -8.95 -6.85
CA ILE A 228 1.07 -7.83 -6.80
C ILE A 228 2.45 -8.37 -6.45
N ARG A 229 3.49 -7.93 -7.15
CA ARG A 229 4.81 -8.54 -7.02
C ARG A 229 5.76 -7.64 -6.26
N HIS A 230 6.31 -8.16 -5.18
CA HIS A 230 7.48 -7.57 -4.56
C HIS A 230 8.73 -7.92 -5.40
N PRO A 231 9.50 -6.93 -5.85
CA PRO A 231 10.72 -7.14 -6.60
C PRO A 231 11.81 -7.77 -5.71
N PRO A 232 12.84 -8.39 -6.31
CA PRO A 232 13.90 -9.07 -5.56
C PRO A 232 14.59 -8.16 -4.54
N THR A 233 14.58 -8.57 -3.27
CA THR A 233 15.28 -7.88 -2.17
C THR A 233 16.60 -8.57 -1.84
N SER A 234 16.62 -9.90 -1.85
CA SER A 234 17.80 -10.71 -1.50
C SER A 234 18.65 -11.11 -2.71
N ILE A 235 19.92 -11.47 -2.47
CA ILE A 235 20.81 -12.02 -3.51
C ILE A 235 20.23 -13.31 -4.09
N LYS A 236 19.65 -14.17 -3.24
CA LYS A 236 19.00 -15.43 -3.65
C LYS A 236 17.86 -15.15 -4.63
N GLU A 237 16.98 -14.21 -4.30
CA GLU A 237 15.88 -13.81 -5.18
C GLU A 237 16.37 -13.19 -6.49
N ARG A 238 17.42 -12.36 -6.45
CA ARG A 238 18.02 -11.77 -7.65
C ARG A 238 18.60 -12.85 -8.57
N LEU A 239 19.32 -13.82 -8.02
CA LEU A 239 19.88 -14.94 -8.77
C LEU A 239 18.77 -15.82 -9.35
N TYR A 240 17.74 -16.12 -8.57
CA TYR A 240 16.57 -16.87 -9.03
C TYR A 240 15.88 -16.16 -10.21
N TYR A 241 15.61 -14.86 -10.06
CA TYR A 241 14.98 -14.04 -11.08
C TYR A 241 15.83 -13.96 -12.36
N PHE A 242 17.16 -13.81 -12.21
CA PHE A 242 18.08 -13.80 -13.34
C PHE A 242 18.09 -15.15 -14.09
N LYS A 243 18.15 -16.27 -13.37
CA LYS A 243 18.07 -17.63 -13.94
C LYS A 243 16.75 -17.83 -14.70
N GLN A 244 15.62 -17.48 -14.11
CA GLN A 244 14.33 -17.58 -14.79
C GLN A 244 14.28 -16.75 -16.07
N ARG A 245 14.84 -15.53 -16.06
CA ARG A 245 14.85 -14.67 -17.24
C ARG A 245 15.73 -15.20 -18.37
N LEU A 246 16.80 -15.92 -18.03
CA LEU A 246 17.65 -16.62 -19.01
C LEU A 246 16.92 -17.85 -19.59
N LEU A 247 16.25 -18.63 -18.74
CA LEU A 247 15.56 -19.86 -19.14
C LEU A 247 14.27 -19.62 -19.94
N ARG A 248 13.57 -18.50 -19.70
CA ARG A 248 12.37 -18.11 -20.47
C ARG A 248 12.68 -17.36 -21.78
N ARG A 249 13.96 -17.27 -22.16
CA ARG A 249 14.43 -16.70 -23.44
C ARG A 249 14.92 -17.77 -24.43
N ALA A 250 14.61 -19.04 -24.18
CA ALA A 250 14.73 -20.15 -25.13
C ALA A 250 13.34 -20.52 -25.65
#